data_AF-A0A3B4WVW1-F1
#
_entry.id   AF-A0A3B4WVW1-F1
#
_cell.length_a   1.000
_cell.length_b   1.000
_cell.length_c   1.000
_cell.angle_alpha   90.00
_cell.angle_beta   90.00
_cell.angle_gamma   90.00
#
_symmetry.space_group_name_H-M   'P 1'
#
loop_
_entity.id
_entity.type
_entity.pdbx_description
1 polymer ?
#
loop_
_entity_poly.entity_id
_entity_poly.type
_entity_poly.pdbx_seq_one_letter_code
_entity_poly.pdbx_strand_id
1 'polypeptide(L)'
;MESEMKCNLSEMWSSKMPKGLDLEISHHPMTMRRVANLIIAMERLKAGTSESVLSTEFRDENLLNIMMENMSVFRNSFCDNHQCSVTDSQQRHLVRDLNSMELNAVTLQAGSENHKVHLTMSTYLPPLPSTEAKARPVALCIKDTNIYLSCHMDGDMPTLNLEV
;
A
#
# COMPACT_ATOMS: atom_id res chain seq x y z
N MET A 1 -6.62 -6.37 -23.68
CA MET A 1 -6.30 -7.68 -23.09
C MET A 1 -6.10 -7.43 -21.61
N GLU A 2 -7.15 -7.61 -20.81
CA GLU A 2 -7.05 -7.52 -19.35
C GLU A 2 -6.37 -8.81 -18.88
N SER A 3 -5.12 -8.72 -18.45
CA SER A 3 -4.47 -9.82 -17.77
C SER A 3 -5.06 -9.90 -16.36
N GLU A 4 -5.86 -10.92 -16.08
CA GLU A 4 -6.28 -11.23 -14.72
C GLU A 4 -5.04 -11.55 -13.87
N MET A 5 -4.58 -10.57 -13.10
CA MET A 5 -3.55 -10.77 -12.07
C MET A 5 -4.14 -11.54 -10.91
N LYS A 6 -3.75 -12.82 -10.79
CA LYS A 6 -4.12 -13.70 -9.68
C LYS A 6 -3.13 -13.55 -8.54
N CYS A 7 -3.40 -12.65 -7.61
CA CYS A 7 -2.68 -12.59 -6.32
C CYS A 7 -3.10 -13.81 -5.47
N ASN A 8 -2.18 -14.73 -5.19
CA ASN A 8 -2.44 -15.90 -4.35
C ASN A 8 -2.28 -15.54 -2.86
N LEU A 9 -3.35 -15.72 -2.07
CA LEU A 9 -3.36 -15.42 -0.63
C LEU A 9 -2.40 -16.30 0.20
N SER A 10 -1.95 -17.44 -0.32
CA SER A 10 -1.09 -18.39 0.42
C SER A 10 0.40 -18.03 0.42
N GLU A 11 0.89 -17.26 -0.56
CA GLU A 11 2.29 -16.78 -0.62
C GLU A 11 2.49 -15.43 0.11
N MET A 12 1.40 -14.91 0.69
CA MET A 12 1.15 -13.52 1.12
C MET A 12 1.84 -13.09 2.43
N TRP A 13 2.71 -13.96 2.97
CA TRP A 13 3.42 -13.75 4.24
C TRP A 13 4.92 -13.48 4.08
N SER A 14 5.45 -13.45 2.86
CA SER A 14 6.82 -12.97 2.69
C SER A 14 6.85 -11.45 2.92
N SER A 15 7.56 -11.02 3.96
CA SER A 15 7.73 -9.62 4.35
C SER A 15 8.67 -8.84 3.42
N LYS A 16 9.09 -9.43 2.29
CA LYS A 16 10.14 -8.87 1.46
C LYS A 16 9.57 -7.82 0.51
N MET A 17 9.62 -6.58 0.97
CA MET A 17 9.50 -5.40 0.11
C MET A 17 10.63 -5.40 -0.94
N PRO A 18 10.40 -4.81 -2.13
CA PRO A 18 11.48 -4.54 -3.08
C PRO A 18 12.61 -3.76 -2.39
N LYS A 19 13.86 -4.03 -2.79
CA LYS A 19 15.03 -3.30 -2.27
C LYS A 19 14.87 -1.81 -2.58
N GLY A 20 15.05 -0.94 -1.58
CA GLY A 20 14.91 0.51 -1.71
C GLY A 20 13.55 1.06 -1.29
N LEU A 21 12.56 0.20 -0.99
CA LEU A 21 11.28 0.63 -0.44
C LEU A 21 11.16 0.26 1.04
N ASP A 22 10.91 1.25 1.89
CA ASP A 22 10.44 1.05 3.25
C ASP A 22 8.96 1.47 3.36
N LEU A 23 8.18 0.72 4.13
CA LEU A 23 6.76 1.00 4.33
C LEU A 23 6.56 1.60 5.71
N GLU A 24 6.45 2.93 5.77
CA GLU A 24 6.02 3.60 6.99
C GLU A 24 4.49 3.53 7.11
N ILE A 25 4.01 2.73 8.06
CA ILE A 25 2.59 2.69 8.41
C ILE A 25 2.34 3.81 9.42
N SER A 26 1.77 4.93 8.96
CA SER A 26 1.34 5.98 9.87
C SER A 26 0.17 5.49 10.72
N HIS A 27 0.44 5.30 12.01
CA HIS A 27 -0.60 4.99 12.97
C HIS A 27 -1.47 6.23 13.15
N HIS A 28 -2.72 6.18 12.70
CA HIS A 28 -3.70 7.15 13.16
C HIS A 28 -3.74 7.12 14.69
N PRO A 29 -3.66 8.28 15.37
CA PRO A 29 -3.61 8.32 16.83
C PRO A 29 -4.82 7.58 17.38
N MET A 30 -4.55 6.51 18.14
CA MET A 30 -5.58 5.72 18.77
C MET A 30 -6.33 6.62 19.76
N THR A 31 -7.64 6.77 19.57
CA THR A 31 -8.45 7.51 20.54
C THR A 31 -8.46 6.74 21.86
N MET A 32 -8.53 7.44 23.00
CA MET A 32 -8.64 6.79 24.32
C MET A 32 -9.80 5.77 24.39
N ARG A 33 -10.86 5.98 23.60
CA ARG A 33 -11.96 5.02 23.44
C ARG A 33 -11.49 3.68 22.87
N ARG A 34 -10.65 3.68 21.81
CA ARG A 34 -10.11 2.45 21.21
C ARG A 34 -9.16 1.74 22.16
N VAL A 35 -8.33 2.50 22.88
CA VAL A 35 -7.41 1.96 23.89
C VAL A 35 -8.19 1.30 25.04
N ALA A 36 -9.22 1.97 25.56
CA ALA A 36 -10.07 1.41 26.62
C ALA A 36 -10.79 0.13 26.18
N ASN A 37 -11.33 0.11 24.95
CA ASN A 37 -11.98 -1.07 24.39
C ASN A 37 -11.00 -2.25 24.28
N LEU A 38 -9.76 -2.00 23.85
CA LEU A 38 -8.72 -3.03 23.77
C LEU A 38 -8.32 -3.56 25.16
N ILE A 39 -8.12 -2.68 26.15
CA ILE A 39 -7.80 -3.07 27.53
C ILE A 39 -8.93 -3.94 28.12
N ILE A 40 -10.19 -3.52 27.96
CA ILE A 40 -11.36 -4.26 28.44
C ILE A 40 -11.43 -5.63 27.76
N ALA A 41 -11.17 -5.71 26.45
CA ALA A 41 -11.18 -6.98 25.73
C ALA A 41 -10.06 -7.92 26.21
N MET A 42 -8.84 -7.41 26.41
CA MET A 42 -7.70 -8.19 26.91
C MET A 42 -7.94 -8.71 28.33
N GLU A 43 -8.46 -7.87 29.23
CA GLU A 43 -8.71 -8.27 30.62
C GLU A 43 -9.81 -9.33 30.71
N ARG A 44 -10.84 -9.25 29.85
CA ARG A 44 -11.92 -10.25 29.77
C ARG A 44 -11.43 -11.60 29.22
N LEU A 45 -10.55 -11.60 28.23
CA LEU A 45 -9.93 -12.86 27.75
C LEU A 45 -9.06 -13.50 28.83
N LYS A 46 -8.31 -12.68 29.57
CA LYS A 46 -7.48 -13.16 30.68
C LYS A 46 -8.33 -13.76 31.81
N ALA A 47 -9.48 -13.16 32.11
CA ALA A 47 -10.43 -13.67 33.10
C ALA A 47 -11.16 -14.95 32.64
N GLY A 48 -11.42 -15.09 31.33
CA GLY A 48 -12.07 -16.28 30.74
C GLY A 48 -11.27 -17.58 30.82
N THR A 49 -10.01 -17.55 31.24
CA THR A 49 -9.20 -18.76 31.47
C THR A 49 -9.50 -19.43 32.83
N SER A 50 -10.22 -18.76 33.74
CA SER A 50 -10.40 -19.22 35.13
C SER A 50 -11.84 -19.35 35.63
N GLU A 51 -12.87 -18.91 34.90
CA GLU A 51 -14.26 -19.02 35.38
C GLU A 51 -15.21 -19.54 34.30
N SER A 52 -15.93 -20.62 34.63
CA SER A 52 -17.09 -21.09 33.86
C SER A 52 -18.25 -20.12 34.06
N VAL A 53 -18.29 -19.03 33.31
CA VAL A 53 -19.35 -18.03 33.46
C VAL A 53 -20.58 -18.44 32.65
N LEU A 54 -21.67 -18.70 33.37
CA LEU A 54 -23.04 -18.84 32.88
C LEU A 54 -23.59 -17.47 32.39
N SER A 55 -23.07 -16.91 31.28
CA SER A 55 -23.70 -15.74 30.66
C SER A 55 -23.86 -15.89 29.14
N THR A 56 -25.08 -15.60 28.70
CA THR A 56 -25.54 -15.67 27.32
C THR A 56 -25.66 -14.27 26.76
N GLU A 57 -24.59 -13.70 26.18
CA GLU A 57 -24.72 -12.58 25.21
C GLU A 57 -23.40 -12.06 24.62
N PHE A 58 -22.23 -12.42 25.17
CA PHE A 58 -20.94 -11.94 24.65
C PHE A 58 -19.92 -13.07 24.52
N ARG A 59 -19.74 -13.58 23.29
CA ARG A 59 -18.83 -14.70 22.99
C ARG A 59 -17.41 -14.24 22.70
N ASP A 60 -16.44 -15.14 22.77
CA ASP A 60 -15.02 -14.89 22.42
C ASP A 60 -14.86 -14.33 21.00
N GLU A 61 -15.75 -14.71 20.08
CA GLU A 61 -15.84 -14.15 18.72
C GLU A 61 -16.06 -12.62 18.74
N ASN A 62 -16.85 -12.11 19.68
CA ASN A 62 -17.10 -10.68 19.83
C ASN A 62 -15.86 -9.97 20.41
N LEU A 63 -15.08 -10.62 21.28
CA LEU A 63 -13.80 -10.11 21.78
C LEU A 63 -12.75 -10.05 20.68
N LEU A 64 -12.67 -11.09 19.85
CA LEU A 64 -11.79 -11.15 18.68
C LEU A 64 -12.14 -10.06 17.66
N ASN A 65 -13.43 -9.81 17.42
CA ASN A 65 -13.87 -8.71 16.55
C ASN A 65 -13.46 -7.35 17.10
N ILE A 66 -13.63 -7.10 18.42
CA ILE A 66 -13.13 -5.86 19.05
C ILE A 66 -11.61 -5.75 18.90
N MET A 67 -10.86 -6.84 19.09
CA MET A 67 -9.40 -6.80 18.94
C MET A 67 -8.98 -6.54 17.50
N MET A 68 -9.60 -7.21 16.51
CA MET A 68 -9.33 -6.97 15.08
C MET A 68 -9.70 -5.56 14.65
N GLU A 69 -10.81 -5.00 15.15
CA GLU A 69 -11.21 -3.62 14.86
C GLU A 69 -10.27 -2.57 15.48
N ASN A 70 -9.57 -2.93 16.56
CA ASN A 70 -8.65 -2.03 17.27
C ASN A 70 -7.16 -2.29 16.94
N MET A 71 -6.82 -3.42 16.32
CA MET A 71 -5.49 -3.73 15.84
C MET A 71 -5.31 -3.16 14.42
N SER A 72 -4.63 -2.03 14.32
CA SER A 72 -4.20 -1.46 13.04
C SER A 72 -2.98 -2.20 12.47
N VAL A 73 -3.08 -3.50 12.24
CA VAL A 73 -2.04 -4.23 11.47
C VAL A 73 -2.35 -4.06 9.99
N PHE A 74 -2.21 -2.82 9.50
CA PHE A 74 -2.36 -2.47 8.09
C PHE A 74 -1.08 -2.84 7.34
N ARG A 75 -0.81 -4.14 7.16
CA ARG A 75 0.28 -4.59 6.29
C ARG A 75 -0.22 -4.67 4.86
N ASN A 76 0.23 -3.73 4.03
CA ASN A 76 0.14 -3.88 2.58
C ASN A 76 1.02 -5.06 2.17
N SER A 77 0.41 -6.11 1.62
CA SER A 77 1.17 -7.25 1.10
C SER A 77 1.48 -7.04 -0.37
N PHE A 78 2.76 -7.21 -0.73
CA PHE A 78 3.21 -7.23 -2.12
C PHE A 78 2.46 -8.34 -2.89
N CYS A 79 1.93 -8.01 -4.07
CA CYS A 79 1.30 -9.00 -4.94
C CYS A 79 2.16 -9.29 -6.17
N ASP A 80 2.37 -8.30 -7.04
CA ASP A 80 2.96 -8.54 -8.36
C ASP A 80 3.61 -7.28 -8.94
N ASN A 81 4.50 -7.46 -9.93
CA ASN A 81 5.17 -6.42 -10.70
C ASN A 81 4.72 -6.46 -12.16
N HIS A 82 4.34 -5.30 -12.72
CA HIS A 82 4.02 -5.16 -14.13
C HIS A 82 4.87 -4.08 -14.80
N GLN A 83 5.39 -4.34 -16.00
CA GLN A 83 6.05 -3.30 -16.80
C GLN A 83 4.99 -2.52 -17.60
N CYS A 84 4.96 -1.21 -17.46
CA CYS A 84 4.05 -0.35 -18.20
C CYS A 84 4.73 0.94 -18.70
N SER A 85 4.00 1.71 -19.48
CA SER A 85 4.36 3.08 -19.84
C SER A 85 3.14 3.97 -19.71
N VAL A 86 3.35 5.23 -19.32
CA VAL A 86 2.28 6.20 -19.13
C VAL A 86 2.26 7.19 -20.29
N THR A 87 1.05 7.49 -20.74
CA THR A 87 0.78 8.52 -21.74
C THR A 87 -0.37 9.37 -21.22
N ASP A 88 -0.29 10.68 -21.38
CA ASP A 88 -1.39 11.57 -21.01
C ASP A 88 -2.49 11.62 -22.08
N SER A 89 -3.55 12.39 -21.82
CA SER A 89 -4.68 12.55 -22.75
C SER A 89 -4.30 13.23 -24.08
N GLN A 90 -3.14 13.87 -24.15
CA GLN A 90 -2.60 14.53 -25.35
C GLN A 90 -1.55 13.68 -26.09
N GLN A 91 -1.43 12.40 -25.74
CA GLN A 91 -0.43 11.49 -26.31
C GLN A 91 1.02 11.92 -26.01
N ARG A 92 1.27 12.61 -24.89
CA ARG A 92 2.63 12.90 -24.41
C ARG A 92 3.14 11.75 -23.56
N HIS A 93 4.38 11.35 -23.81
CA HIS A 93 5.07 10.30 -23.09
C HIS A 93 6.01 10.90 -22.03
N LEU A 94 6.23 10.13 -20.96
CA LEU A 94 7.24 10.48 -19.97
C LEU A 94 8.64 10.22 -20.53
N VAL A 95 9.50 11.22 -20.41
CA VAL A 95 10.94 11.15 -20.70
C VAL A 95 11.67 11.62 -19.46
N ARG A 96 12.77 10.95 -19.12
CA ARG A 96 13.62 11.33 -17.99
C ARG A 96 14.67 12.33 -18.47
N ASP A 97 14.80 13.45 -17.75
CA ASP A 97 15.99 14.28 -17.88
C ASP A 97 17.14 13.56 -17.16
N LEU A 98 18.29 13.41 -17.83
CA LEU A 98 19.46 12.78 -17.21
C LEU A 98 20.28 13.76 -16.38
N ASN A 99 20.07 15.06 -16.58
CA ASN A 99 20.77 16.13 -15.86
C ASN A 99 19.99 16.60 -14.62
N SER A 100 18.67 16.42 -14.60
CA SER A 100 17.82 16.69 -13.44
C SER A 100 17.13 15.41 -12.93
N MET A 101 16.76 15.37 -11.65
CA MET A 101 16.05 14.24 -11.06
C MET A 101 14.54 14.31 -11.37
N GLU A 102 14.18 14.55 -12.64
CA GLU A 102 12.81 14.92 -13.04
C GLU A 102 12.30 14.13 -14.26
N LEU A 103 10.97 14.07 -14.37
CA LEU A 103 10.26 13.50 -15.52
C LEU A 103 9.51 14.59 -16.28
N ASN A 104 9.69 14.61 -17.60
CA ASN A 104 9.03 15.54 -18.50
C ASN A 104 8.02 14.82 -19.39
N ALA A 105 6.86 15.44 -19.61
CA ALA A 105 5.85 14.94 -20.53
C ALA A 105 6.01 15.60 -21.91
N VAL A 106 6.41 14.82 -22.93
CA VAL A 106 6.68 15.32 -24.28
C VAL A 106 6.07 14.43 -25.36
N THR A 107 5.68 15.01 -26.49
CA THR A 107 5.28 14.25 -27.67
C THR A 107 6.53 13.74 -28.38
N LEU A 108 6.66 12.42 -28.50
CA LEU A 108 7.79 11.80 -29.19
C LEU A 108 7.52 11.71 -30.68
N GLN A 109 8.54 12.00 -31.50
CA GLN A 109 8.50 11.74 -32.93
C GLN A 109 8.81 10.26 -33.20
N ALA A 110 8.35 9.76 -34.35
CA ALA A 110 8.63 8.40 -34.80
C ALA A 110 10.15 8.12 -34.79
N GLY A 111 10.56 7.01 -34.17
CA GLY A 111 11.96 6.63 -33.99
C GLY A 111 12.60 7.10 -32.67
N SER A 112 11.91 7.93 -31.88
CA SER A 112 12.37 8.39 -30.57
C SER A 112 11.79 7.61 -29.38
N GLU A 113 11.09 6.49 -29.65
CA GLU A 113 10.44 5.66 -28.62
C GLU A 113 11.41 5.13 -27.55
N ASN A 114 12.70 5.01 -27.86
CA ASN A 114 13.71 4.55 -26.90
C ASN A 114 13.94 5.52 -25.73
N HIS A 115 13.53 6.79 -25.87
CA HIS A 115 13.62 7.80 -24.80
C HIS A 115 12.44 7.72 -23.82
N LYS A 116 11.43 6.90 -24.13
CA LYS A 116 10.25 6.72 -23.32
C LYS A 116 10.60 6.00 -22.02
N VAL A 117 10.15 6.58 -20.92
CA VAL A 117 10.29 5.95 -19.60
C VAL A 117 9.35 4.76 -19.50
N HIS A 118 9.93 3.60 -19.20
CA HIS A 118 9.21 2.42 -18.77
C HIS A 118 9.19 2.37 -17.25
N LEU A 119 8.03 2.05 -16.69
CA LEU A 119 7.83 1.92 -15.26
C LEU A 119 7.62 0.45 -14.89
N THR A 120 8.19 0.04 -13.78
CA THR A 120 7.81 -1.16 -13.05
C THR A 120 6.79 -0.77 -11.99
N MET A 121 5.55 -1.22 -12.18
CA MET A 121 4.44 -1.04 -11.25
C MET A 121 4.39 -2.21 -10.28
N SER A 122 4.77 -1.97 -9.02
CA SER A 122 4.61 -2.92 -7.93
C SER A 122 3.25 -2.73 -7.28
N THR A 123 2.42 -3.77 -7.29
CA THR A 123 1.06 -3.73 -6.76
C THR A 123 1.01 -4.30 -5.35
N TYR A 124 0.18 -3.68 -4.52
CA TYR A 124 -0.04 -4.10 -3.14
C TYR A 124 -1.52 -4.36 -2.90
N LEU A 125 -1.80 -5.30 -2.01
CA LEU A 125 -3.16 -5.54 -1.54
C LEU A 125 -3.50 -4.57 -0.40
N PRO A 126 -4.69 -3.95 -0.43
CA PRO A 126 -5.14 -3.13 0.69
C PRO A 126 -5.40 -4.02 1.92
N PRO A 127 -5.25 -3.49 3.15
CA PRO A 127 -5.25 -4.34 4.35
C PRO A 127 -6.62 -4.88 4.74
N LEU A 128 -7.70 -4.28 4.25
CA LEU A 128 -9.03 -4.87 4.28
C LEU A 128 -9.54 -5.03 2.84
N PRO A 129 -10.06 -6.21 2.46
CA PRO A 129 -10.85 -6.36 1.26
C PRO A 129 -12.20 -5.68 1.49
N SER A 130 -12.24 -4.35 1.46
CA SER A 130 -13.51 -3.63 1.41
C SER A 130 -14.08 -3.80 0.01
N THR A 131 -15.34 -4.23 -0.10
CA THR A 131 -16.13 -4.26 -1.33
C THR A 131 -16.24 -2.90 -2.03
N GLU A 132 -15.81 -1.81 -1.38
CA GLU A 132 -15.81 -0.44 -1.89
C GLU A 132 -14.45 0.06 -2.39
N ALA A 133 -13.36 -0.68 -2.19
CA ALA A 133 -12.02 -0.25 -2.61
C ALA A 133 -11.87 -0.40 -4.13
N LYS A 134 -12.22 0.65 -4.87
CA LYS A 134 -12.02 0.73 -6.33
C LYS A 134 -10.57 0.97 -6.74
N ALA A 135 -9.67 1.26 -5.80
CA ALA A 135 -8.28 1.59 -6.07
C ALA A 135 -7.33 0.58 -5.43
N ARG A 136 -6.27 0.22 -6.15
CA ARG A 136 -5.18 -0.63 -5.65
C ARG A 136 -3.95 0.23 -5.36
N PRO A 137 -3.30 0.06 -4.20
CA PRO A 137 -2.05 0.73 -3.92
C PRO A 137 -0.95 0.19 -4.84
N VAL A 138 -0.16 1.10 -5.41
CA VAL A 138 0.97 0.77 -6.28
C VAL A 138 2.19 1.64 -5.96
N ALA A 139 3.38 1.08 -6.16
CA ALA A 139 4.62 1.84 -6.25
C ALA A 139 5.09 1.83 -7.70
N LEU A 140 5.58 2.97 -8.19
CA LEU A 140 6.07 3.13 -9.55
C LEU A 140 7.58 3.36 -9.50
N CYS A 141 8.32 2.46 -10.12
CA CYS A 141 9.78 2.52 -10.24
C CYS A 141 10.16 2.72 -11.71
N ILE A 142 11.19 3.52 -11.99
CA ILE A 142 11.78 3.59 -13.32
C ILE A 142 12.50 2.27 -13.61
N LYS A 143 12.13 1.62 -14.71
CA LYS A 143 12.63 0.29 -15.08
C LYS A 143 14.16 0.25 -15.06
N ASP A 144 14.71 -0.86 -14.56
CA ASP A 144 16.14 -1.14 -14.48
C ASP A 144 16.91 -0.11 -13.63
N THR A 145 16.21 0.58 -12.72
CA THR A 145 16.78 1.48 -11.71
C THR A 145 16.17 1.19 -10.34
N ASN A 146 16.67 1.89 -9.32
CA ASN A 146 16.05 1.95 -7.98
C ASN A 146 15.40 3.31 -7.75
N ILE A 147 14.93 3.99 -8.81
CA ILE A 147 14.37 5.33 -8.69
C ILE A 147 12.85 5.24 -8.69
N TYR A 148 12.25 5.69 -7.59
CA TYR A 148 10.81 5.61 -7.34
C TYR A 148 10.15 6.97 -7.45
N LEU A 149 8.89 6.98 -7.88
CA LEU A 149 8.03 8.15 -7.74
C LEU A 149 7.54 8.20 -6.29
N SER A 150 7.91 9.27 -5.58
CA SER A 150 7.46 9.53 -4.21
C SER A 150 6.79 10.89 -4.10
N CYS A 151 5.97 11.07 -3.08
CA CYS A 151 5.36 12.36 -2.76
C CYS A 151 5.94 12.82 -1.42
N HIS A 152 6.38 14.07 -1.35
CA HIS A 152 6.81 14.69 -0.10
C HIS A 152 6.20 16.08 0.05
N MET A 153 6.23 16.62 1.26
CA MET A 153 5.84 18.01 1.50
C MET A 153 7.06 18.91 1.30
N ASP A 154 6.97 19.82 0.35
CA ASP A 154 7.91 20.94 0.21
C ASP A 154 7.26 22.18 0.83
N GLY A 155 7.60 22.44 2.09
CA GLY A 155 6.85 23.37 2.94
C GLY A 155 5.41 22.89 3.13
N ASP A 156 4.45 23.69 2.67
CA ASP A 156 3.02 23.39 2.72
C ASP A 156 2.47 22.81 1.39
N MET A 157 3.33 22.52 0.41
CA MET A 157 2.93 22.05 -0.91
C MET A 157 3.29 20.57 -1.11
N PRO A 158 2.31 19.69 -1.41
CA PRO A 158 2.60 18.31 -1.77
C PRO A 158 3.23 18.27 -3.17
N THR A 159 4.43 17.72 -3.25
CA THR A 159 5.24 17.71 -4.47
C THR A 159 5.60 16.28 -4.85
N LEU A 160 5.44 15.96 -6.14
CA LEU A 160 5.88 14.70 -6.72
C LEU A 160 7.40 14.77 -6.97
N ASN A 161 8.12 13.75 -6.54
CA ASN A 161 9.57 13.67 -6.65
C ASN A 161 10.04 12.30 -7.14
N LEU A 162 11.30 12.25 -7.56
CA LEU A 162 12.03 11.01 -7.77
C LEU A 162 13.01 10.78 -6.62
N GLU A 163 13.02 9.56 -6.08
CA GLU A 163 13.79 9.18 -4.89
C GLU A 163 14.52 7.85 -5.12
N VAL A 164 15.69 7.66 -4.48
CA VAL A 164 16.58 6.49 -4.62
C VAL A 164 16.48 5.57 -3.41
#